data_AF-R6DMU7-F1
#
_entry.id   AF-R6DMU7-F1
#
_cell.length_a   1.000
_cell.length_b   1.000
_cell.length_c   1.000
_cell.angle_alpha   90.00
_cell.angle_beta   90.00
_cell.angle_gamma   90.00
#
_symmetry.space_group_name_H-M   'P 1'
#
loop_
_entity.id
_entity.type
_entity.pdbx_description
1 polymer ?
#
loop_
_entity_poly.entity_id
_entity_poly.type
_entity_poly.pdbx_seq_one_letter_code
_entity_poly.pdbx_strand_id
1 'polypeptide(L)'
;MVNYDLRIEKQQIFGAEKIAIAANANETISLRFRFDASWRIFDAKAAIFRTAQNKYYIIEIKSSSATVPWEVLTVDHDFELSVIGYDGSMVLTAGKVDVKVVSSLLPDDCKTFSPTETLFDRFKQDSIAEAYKKYEDEIDSLKYSYEKKIVEMGTKINEANENTKNVEKAKEEEIAKLKQDHAEEVHSLNGEIADINKTLAAAQIKADNWDLVDAAMADKTRSNYAPWTGGTKEYKLPFFNTKNMGYLAAGNFDGNVTELGLDLSSATTLSQMFTQKKCLRRIELRNTDKITTMINGFSNSLALREVILGNLSSCDSAKQSFYNDTSLEKITFGNCERIQDWTETFYGCISLIEIDATLNLGAANWVSNTFANCTSLKSVRFEKETIKIGISLSSCKSLSKESMESFFDGLAISQGKTVTLSRYAYENNYPTDDEKKKIENRLAEKGWKLILE
;
A
#
# COMPACT_ATOMS: atom_id res chain seq x y z
N MET A 1 -23.70 -59.74 -6.20
CA MET A 1 -24.29 -58.40 -6.02
C MET A 1 -23.22 -57.46 -5.52
N VAL A 2 -22.75 -56.56 -6.38
CA VAL A 2 -21.72 -55.59 -6.01
C VAL A 2 -22.40 -54.38 -5.36
N ASN A 3 -21.93 -54.00 -4.17
CA ASN A 3 -22.49 -52.89 -3.40
C ASN A 3 -21.51 -51.72 -3.38
N TYR A 4 -22.00 -50.53 -3.72
CA TYR A 4 -21.24 -49.30 -3.60
C TYR A 4 -21.86 -48.39 -2.54
N ASP A 5 -21.03 -47.89 -1.62
CA ASP A 5 -21.46 -47.01 -0.54
C ASP A 5 -21.21 -45.55 -0.92
N LEU A 6 -22.31 -44.81 -1.04
CA LEU A 6 -22.33 -43.37 -1.34
C LEU A 6 -22.68 -42.58 -0.09
N ARG A 7 -21.99 -41.47 0.14
CA ARG A 7 -22.31 -40.53 1.24
C ARG A 7 -22.94 -39.26 0.68
N ILE A 8 -24.04 -38.86 1.30
CA ILE A 8 -24.80 -37.66 0.93
C ILE A 8 -24.64 -36.66 2.07
N GLU A 9 -23.82 -35.64 1.85
CA GLU A 9 -23.49 -34.63 2.85
C GLU A 9 -23.58 -33.24 2.23
N LYS A 10 -24.24 -32.29 2.92
CA LYS A 10 -24.33 -30.88 2.50
C LYS A 10 -24.67 -30.66 1.01
N GLN A 11 -25.62 -31.47 0.52
CA GLN A 11 -26.11 -31.46 -0.88
C GLN A 11 -25.07 -31.91 -1.92
N GLN A 12 -24.09 -32.71 -1.53
CA GLN A 12 -23.14 -33.35 -2.45
C GLN A 12 -23.11 -34.87 -2.25
N ILE A 13 -22.82 -35.61 -3.32
CA ILE A 13 -22.68 -37.06 -3.30
C ILE A 13 -21.20 -37.40 -3.39
N PHE A 14 -20.66 -37.93 -2.29
CA PHE A 14 -19.26 -38.31 -2.16
C PHE A 14 -19.06 -39.82 -2.30
N GLY A 15 -17.89 -40.21 -2.82
CA GLY A 15 -17.51 -41.61 -3.05
C GLY A 15 -17.80 -42.11 -4.47
N ALA A 16 -18.21 -41.23 -5.39
CA ALA A 16 -18.69 -41.59 -6.72
C ALA A 16 -17.72 -41.26 -7.88
N GLU A 17 -16.63 -40.54 -7.65
CA GLU A 17 -15.82 -40.00 -8.75
C GLU A 17 -15.07 -41.05 -9.58
N LYS A 18 -15.03 -42.32 -9.14
CA LYS A 18 -14.64 -43.48 -9.96
C LYS A 18 -15.36 -44.77 -9.51
N ILE A 19 -16.68 -44.85 -9.67
CA ILE A 19 -17.34 -46.17 -9.62
C ILE A 19 -17.21 -46.80 -11.00
N ALA A 20 -16.24 -47.71 -11.16
CA ALA A 20 -16.11 -48.53 -12.34
C ALA A 20 -17.03 -49.74 -12.22
N ILE A 21 -18.16 -49.72 -12.93
CA ILE A 21 -19.06 -50.85 -12.95
C ILE A 21 -18.67 -51.77 -14.10
N ALA A 22 -18.25 -52.99 -13.78
CA ALA A 22 -18.11 -54.07 -14.76
C ALA A 22 -19.42 -54.87 -14.77
N ALA A 23 -20.17 -54.80 -15.87
CA ALA A 23 -21.40 -55.58 -16.01
C ALA A 23 -21.05 -56.99 -16.50
N ASN A 24 -21.30 -58.02 -15.67
CA ASN A 24 -21.41 -59.40 -16.13
C ASN A 24 -22.90 -59.77 -16.25
N ALA A 25 -23.25 -60.70 -17.14
CA ALA A 25 -24.63 -61.02 -17.52
C ALA A 25 -25.53 -61.47 -16.36
N ASN A 26 -24.96 -61.85 -15.22
CA ASN A 26 -25.68 -62.50 -14.13
C ASN A 26 -25.57 -61.76 -12.78
N GLU A 27 -24.98 -60.57 -12.72
CA GLU A 27 -24.77 -59.85 -11.46
C GLU A 27 -25.55 -58.54 -11.34
N THR A 28 -26.47 -58.47 -10.37
CA THR A 28 -27.21 -57.27 -9.98
C THR A 28 -26.32 -56.30 -9.16
N ILE A 29 -26.44 -54.98 -9.37
CA ILE A 29 -25.64 -53.96 -8.66
C ILE A 29 -26.55 -53.09 -7.79
N SER A 30 -26.13 -52.84 -6.54
CA SER A 30 -26.88 -52.03 -5.58
C SER A 30 -26.07 -50.85 -5.06
N LEU A 31 -26.71 -49.69 -4.96
CA LEU A 31 -26.13 -48.48 -4.38
C LEU A 31 -26.72 -48.26 -3.00
N ARG A 32 -25.86 -48.13 -2.00
CA ARG A 32 -26.23 -47.83 -0.61
C ARG A 32 -25.91 -46.38 -0.29
N PHE A 33 -26.86 -45.68 0.31
CA PHE A 33 -26.80 -44.26 0.57
C PHE A 33 -26.74 -43.99 2.07
N ARG A 34 -25.72 -43.25 2.51
CA ARG A 34 -25.58 -42.77 3.89
C ARG A 34 -25.82 -41.28 3.94
N PHE A 35 -26.91 -40.89 4.58
CA PHE A 35 -27.35 -39.50 4.71
C PHE A 35 -26.85 -38.86 6.00
N ASP A 36 -26.35 -37.62 5.91
CA ASP A 36 -26.07 -36.78 7.06
C ASP A 36 -27.36 -36.32 7.78
N ALA A 37 -27.21 -35.60 8.89
CA ALA A 37 -28.33 -35.12 9.70
C ALA A 37 -29.28 -34.18 8.93
N SER A 38 -28.77 -33.40 7.98
CA SER A 38 -29.57 -32.43 7.21
C SER A 38 -30.49 -33.10 6.17
N TRP A 39 -30.14 -34.31 5.74
CA TRP A 39 -30.94 -35.11 4.81
C TRP A 39 -31.91 -36.05 5.54
N ARG A 40 -31.60 -36.46 6.78
CA ARG A 40 -32.45 -37.38 7.55
C ARG A 40 -33.82 -36.80 7.89
N ILE A 41 -33.96 -35.48 7.92
CA ILE A 41 -35.23 -34.80 8.24
C ILE A 41 -36.31 -34.94 7.16
N PHE A 42 -35.97 -35.31 5.92
CA PHE A 42 -36.96 -35.50 4.85
C PHE A 42 -37.67 -36.85 4.97
N ASP A 43 -39.00 -36.85 4.90
CA ASP A 43 -39.83 -38.05 5.05
C ASP A 43 -39.66 -39.04 3.88
N ALA A 44 -39.47 -38.55 2.64
CA ALA A 44 -39.26 -39.39 1.46
C ALA A 44 -37.98 -39.01 0.71
N LYS A 45 -37.34 -40.02 0.11
CA LYS A 45 -36.10 -39.86 -0.67
C LYS A 45 -36.11 -40.75 -1.91
N ALA A 46 -35.57 -40.27 -3.02
CA ALA A 46 -35.48 -41.03 -4.26
C ALA A 46 -34.12 -40.85 -4.95
N ALA A 47 -33.65 -41.92 -5.57
CA ALA A 47 -32.53 -41.92 -6.51
C ALA A 47 -33.09 -41.78 -7.92
N ILE A 48 -32.52 -40.86 -8.68
CA ILE A 48 -32.91 -40.60 -10.06
C ILE A 48 -31.72 -40.97 -10.93
N PHE A 49 -31.90 -42.03 -11.71
CA PHE A 49 -30.96 -42.45 -12.73
C PHE A 49 -31.41 -41.89 -14.05
N ARG A 50 -30.54 -41.09 -14.67
CA ARG A 50 -30.78 -40.56 -15.99
C ARG A 50 -29.76 -41.14 -16.94
N THR A 51 -30.25 -41.93 -17.90
CA THR A 51 -29.38 -42.45 -18.95
C THR A 51 -29.01 -41.34 -19.92
N ALA A 52 -27.95 -41.54 -20.71
CA ALA A 52 -27.54 -40.60 -21.76
C ALA A 52 -28.67 -40.26 -22.76
N GLN A 53 -29.68 -41.14 -22.88
CA GLN A 53 -30.86 -40.96 -23.73
C GLN A 53 -31.98 -40.17 -23.03
N ASN A 54 -31.70 -39.54 -21.88
CA ASN A 54 -32.66 -38.78 -21.07
C ASN A 54 -33.89 -39.58 -20.63
N LYS A 55 -33.77 -40.91 -20.57
CA LYS A 55 -34.75 -41.72 -19.84
C LYS A 55 -34.46 -41.60 -18.36
N TYR A 56 -35.48 -41.24 -17.61
CA TYR A 56 -35.42 -41.11 -16.16
C TYR A 56 -36.02 -42.34 -15.53
N TYR A 57 -35.21 -42.98 -14.68
CA TYR A 57 -35.64 -44.05 -13.80
C TYR A 57 -35.57 -43.50 -12.39
N ILE A 58 -36.73 -43.20 -11.82
CA ILE A 58 -36.87 -42.65 -10.47
C ILE A 58 -37.20 -43.82 -9.55
N ILE A 59 -36.34 -44.07 -8.57
CA ILE A 59 -36.46 -45.19 -7.64
C ILE A 59 -36.49 -44.65 -6.22
N GLU A 60 -37.56 -44.97 -5.50
CA GLU A 60 -37.71 -44.57 -4.09
C GLU A 60 -36.72 -45.35 -3.20
N ILE A 61 -36.02 -44.63 -2.32
CA ILE A 61 -35.00 -45.21 -1.43
C ILE A 61 -35.67 -45.58 -0.10
N LYS A 62 -36.33 -46.74 -0.07
CA LYS A 62 -37.12 -47.19 1.11
C LYS A 62 -36.28 -47.71 2.28
N SER A 63 -35.01 -48.09 2.03
CA SER A 63 -34.17 -48.84 2.99
C SER A 63 -32.70 -48.41 2.94
N SER A 64 -32.44 -47.14 2.64
CA SER A 64 -31.08 -46.60 2.43
C SER A 64 -30.28 -47.27 1.29
N SER A 65 -30.94 -47.98 0.38
CA SER A 65 -30.32 -48.51 -0.84
C SER A 65 -31.30 -48.54 -2.01
N ALA A 66 -30.76 -48.49 -3.22
CA ALA A 66 -31.51 -48.69 -4.46
C ALA A 66 -30.71 -49.58 -5.43
N THR A 67 -31.40 -50.50 -6.10
CA THR A 67 -30.80 -51.37 -7.12
C THR A 67 -30.81 -50.67 -8.47
N VAL A 68 -29.70 -50.74 -9.19
CA VAL A 68 -29.61 -50.12 -10.51
C VAL A 68 -30.38 -50.99 -11.51
N PRO A 69 -31.34 -50.43 -12.28
CA PRO A 69 -32.10 -51.19 -13.27
C PRO A 69 -31.18 -51.83 -14.32
N TRP A 70 -31.54 -53.03 -14.78
CA TRP A 70 -30.76 -53.74 -15.80
C TRP A 70 -30.62 -52.91 -17.07
N GLU A 71 -31.67 -52.19 -17.43
CA GLU A 71 -31.74 -51.29 -18.58
C GLU A 71 -30.77 -50.10 -18.48
N VAL A 72 -30.35 -49.74 -17.26
CA VAL A 72 -29.32 -48.70 -17.01
C VAL A 72 -27.92 -49.31 -17.08
N LEU A 73 -27.77 -50.60 -16.76
CA LEU A 73 -26.48 -51.30 -16.76
C LEU A 73 -26.07 -51.83 -18.13
N THR A 74 -27.04 -52.15 -18.99
CA THR A 74 -26.79 -52.56 -20.39
C THR A 74 -26.41 -51.41 -21.29
N VAL A 75 -26.44 -50.18 -20.77
CA VAL A 75 -26.01 -49.01 -21.51
C VAL A 75 -24.49 -49.00 -21.49
N ASP A 76 -23.87 -49.03 -22.68
CA ASP A 76 -22.41 -48.99 -22.84
C ASP A 76 -21.82 -47.57 -22.63
N HIS A 77 -22.52 -46.74 -21.85
CA HIS A 77 -22.22 -45.33 -21.60
C HIS A 77 -22.49 -44.97 -20.13
N ASP A 78 -21.85 -43.88 -19.70
CA ASP A 78 -22.01 -43.32 -18.37
C ASP A 78 -23.47 -42.85 -18.13
N PHE A 79 -23.95 -42.98 -16.88
CA PHE A 79 -25.28 -42.51 -16.48
C PHE A 79 -25.19 -41.56 -15.29
N GLU A 80 -26.12 -40.62 -15.22
CA GLU A 80 -26.16 -39.63 -14.15
C GLU A 80 -27.01 -40.16 -13.00
N LEU A 81 -26.48 -40.04 -11.78
CA LEU A 81 -27.20 -40.28 -10.55
C LEU A 81 -27.42 -38.98 -9.79
N SER A 82 -28.68 -38.68 -9.49
CA SER A 82 -29.07 -37.62 -8.57
C SER A 82 -29.86 -38.19 -7.41
N VAL A 83 -29.78 -37.56 -6.24
CA VAL A 83 -30.59 -37.94 -5.08
C VAL A 83 -31.40 -36.75 -4.61
N ILE A 84 -32.70 -36.97 -4.40
CA ILE A 84 -33.61 -35.94 -3.90
C ILE A 84 -34.25 -36.40 -2.59
N GLY A 85 -34.50 -35.45 -1.70
CA GLY A 85 -35.25 -35.59 -0.46
C GLY A 85 -36.38 -34.57 -0.45
N TYR A 86 -37.56 -34.97 -0.05
CA TYR A 86 -38.72 -34.09 -0.06
C TYR A 86 -39.72 -34.45 1.05
N ASP A 87 -40.46 -33.44 1.53
CA ASP A 87 -41.42 -33.56 2.63
C ASP A 87 -42.74 -32.81 2.35
N GLY A 88 -43.26 -32.93 1.12
CA GLY A 88 -44.54 -32.32 0.72
C GLY A 88 -44.58 -30.78 0.68
N SER A 89 -43.63 -30.09 1.32
CA SER A 89 -43.55 -28.62 1.38
C SER A 89 -42.17 -28.08 1.00
N MET A 90 -41.11 -28.88 1.11
CA MET A 90 -39.77 -28.57 0.64
C MET A 90 -39.15 -29.74 -0.14
N VAL A 91 -38.23 -29.41 -1.06
CA VAL A 91 -37.40 -30.34 -1.82
C VAL A 91 -35.94 -29.94 -1.67
N LEU A 92 -35.09 -30.92 -1.34
CA LEU A 92 -33.65 -30.80 -1.33
C LEU A 92 -33.05 -31.78 -2.33
N THR A 93 -32.13 -31.30 -3.15
CA THR A 93 -31.48 -32.10 -4.19
C THR A 93 -29.98 -32.12 -3.95
N ALA A 94 -29.40 -33.32 -3.92
CA ALA A 94 -27.97 -33.49 -3.88
C ALA A 94 -27.43 -33.27 -5.29
N GLY A 95 -26.19 -32.81 -5.37
CA GLY A 95 -25.47 -32.67 -6.62
C GLY A 95 -25.54 -33.96 -7.44
N LYS A 96 -25.54 -33.78 -8.75
CA LYS A 96 -25.58 -34.88 -9.70
C LYS A 96 -24.16 -35.43 -9.84
N VAL A 97 -24.02 -36.74 -9.96
CA VAL A 97 -22.72 -37.35 -10.26
C VAL A 97 -22.84 -38.30 -11.43
N ASP A 98 -21.90 -38.18 -12.36
CA ASP A 98 -21.76 -39.08 -13.48
C ASP A 98 -21.05 -40.37 -13.04
N VAL A 99 -21.73 -41.48 -13.24
CA VAL A 99 -21.22 -42.82 -12.92
C VAL A 99 -20.64 -43.42 -14.19
N LYS A 100 -19.33 -43.72 -14.18
CA LYS A 100 -18.60 -44.21 -15.36
C LYS A 100 -18.70 -45.72 -15.56
N VAL A 101 -19.16 -46.17 -16.72
CA VAL A 101 -19.19 -47.59 -17.07
C VAL A 101 -17.89 -47.94 -17.77
N VAL A 102 -17.02 -48.72 -17.11
CA VAL A 102 -15.62 -48.90 -17.56
C VAL A 102 -15.44 -50.14 -18.46
N SER A 103 -16.35 -51.11 -18.43
CA SER A 103 -16.42 -52.20 -19.42
C SER A 103 -17.72 -52.99 -19.27
N SER A 104 -18.58 -52.96 -20.30
CA SER A 104 -19.65 -53.94 -20.52
C SER A 104 -19.23 -54.91 -21.62
N LEU A 105 -18.05 -55.52 -21.47
CA LEU A 105 -17.63 -56.58 -22.39
C LEU A 105 -18.34 -57.86 -21.97
N LEU A 106 -19.52 -58.11 -22.51
CA LEU A 106 -19.96 -59.47 -22.74
C LEU A 106 -19.53 -59.84 -24.17
N PRO A 107 -18.51 -60.72 -24.31
CA PRO A 107 -18.25 -61.45 -25.54
C PRO A 107 -19.41 -62.40 -25.84
N ASP A 108 -19.87 -62.44 -27.08
CA ASP A 108 -21.01 -63.25 -27.49
C ASP A 108 -20.68 -64.75 -27.69
N ASP A 109 -19.63 -65.29 -27.07
CA ASP A 109 -19.56 -66.73 -26.73
C ASP A 109 -20.53 -67.11 -25.58
N CYS A 110 -21.29 -66.13 -25.05
CA CYS A 110 -22.59 -66.35 -24.41
C CYS A 110 -23.78 -66.43 -25.40
N LYS A 111 -23.55 -66.37 -26.73
CA LYS A 111 -24.40 -67.09 -27.69
C LYS A 111 -23.96 -68.55 -27.65
N THR A 112 -24.61 -69.32 -26.79
CA THR A 112 -24.52 -70.77 -26.82
C THR A 112 -24.91 -71.28 -28.22
N PHE A 113 -23.95 -71.89 -28.91
CA PHE A 113 -24.24 -73.00 -29.80
C PHE A 113 -23.42 -74.21 -29.39
N SER A 114 -24.12 -75.20 -28.84
CA SER A 114 -23.92 -76.65 -28.97
C SER A 114 -25.01 -77.34 -28.11
N PRO A 115 -25.49 -78.59 -28.37
CA PRO A 115 -25.22 -79.50 -29.48
C PRO A 115 -26.49 -80.25 -29.97
N THR A 116 -26.94 -80.00 -31.21
CA THR A 116 -27.54 -81.03 -32.08
C THR A 116 -27.66 -80.42 -33.47
N GLU A 117 -26.67 -80.67 -34.33
CA GLU A 117 -26.83 -80.82 -35.80
C GLU A 117 -25.43 -80.93 -36.43
N THR A 118 -25.04 -82.18 -36.67
CA THR A 118 -23.90 -82.57 -37.49
C THR A 118 -24.13 -82.12 -38.92
N LEU A 119 -23.37 -81.13 -39.39
CA LEU A 119 -22.81 -80.86 -40.74
C LEU A 119 -23.63 -81.17 -42.03
N PHE A 120 -24.87 -81.66 -41.94
CA PHE A 120 -25.66 -82.23 -43.01
C PHE A 120 -27.17 -81.96 -42.90
N ASP A 121 -27.61 -81.01 -42.07
CA ASP A 121 -29.02 -80.53 -42.10
C ASP A 121 -29.23 -79.03 -42.35
N ARG A 122 -28.18 -78.17 -42.36
CA ARG A 122 -28.27 -76.80 -42.91
C ARG A 122 -28.18 -76.72 -44.45
N PHE A 123 -28.60 -77.80 -45.11
CA PHE A 123 -28.89 -77.81 -46.54
C PHE A 123 -30.33 -77.37 -46.86
N LYS A 124 -31.09 -76.86 -45.89
CA LYS A 124 -32.39 -76.26 -46.17
C LYS A 124 -32.55 -74.89 -45.51
N GLN A 125 -32.53 -73.91 -46.41
CA GLN A 125 -33.13 -72.57 -46.30
C GLN A 125 -32.29 -71.58 -45.49
N ASP A 126 -31.10 -71.27 -46.00
CA ASP A 126 -30.88 -70.06 -46.80
C ASP A 126 -29.65 -70.32 -47.69
N SER A 127 -29.61 -69.74 -48.89
CA SER A 127 -28.57 -70.02 -49.88
C SER A 127 -27.17 -69.64 -49.36
N ILE A 128 -26.11 -70.30 -49.85
CA ILE A 128 -24.71 -69.95 -49.51
C ILE A 128 -24.45 -68.43 -49.70
N ALA A 129 -25.12 -67.79 -50.66
CA ALA A 129 -25.06 -66.35 -50.89
C ALA A 129 -25.58 -65.50 -49.72
N GLU A 130 -26.64 -65.94 -49.02
CA GLU A 130 -27.21 -65.21 -47.88
C GLU A 130 -26.34 -65.31 -46.63
N ALA A 131 -25.69 -66.46 -46.40
CA ALA A 131 -24.76 -66.63 -45.29
C ALA A 131 -23.46 -65.82 -45.47
N TYR A 132 -22.87 -65.82 -46.68
CA TYR A 132 -21.68 -65.02 -46.96
C TYR A 132 -21.97 -63.51 -46.89
N LYS A 133 -23.10 -63.07 -47.45
CA LYS A 133 -23.52 -61.67 -47.37
C LYS A 133 -23.72 -61.22 -45.93
N LYS A 134 -24.31 -62.06 -45.08
CA LYS A 134 -24.49 -61.75 -43.66
C LYS A 134 -23.16 -61.57 -42.93
N TYR A 135 -22.17 -62.42 -43.17
CA TYR A 135 -20.84 -62.27 -42.54
C TYR A 135 -20.06 -61.08 -43.11
N GLU A 136 -20.18 -60.78 -44.40
CA GLU A 136 -19.61 -59.54 -44.97
C GLU A 136 -20.25 -58.30 -44.34
N ASP A 137 -21.58 -58.25 -44.24
CA ASP A 137 -22.30 -57.13 -43.60
C ASP A 137 -21.91 -56.99 -42.11
N GLU A 138 -21.66 -58.10 -41.40
CA GLU A 138 -21.23 -58.09 -39.99
C GLU A 138 -19.77 -57.63 -39.82
N ILE A 139 -18.88 -58.04 -40.72
CA ILE A 139 -17.49 -57.57 -40.77
C ILE A 139 -17.43 -56.07 -41.10
N ASP A 140 -18.24 -55.61 -42.06
CA ASP A 140 -18.29 -54.21 -42.45
C ASP A 140 -18.94 -53.35 -41.35
N SER A 141 -19.96 -53.87 -40.65
CA SER A 141 -20.53 -53.22 -39.47
C SER A 141 -19.51 -53.10 -38.33
N LEU A 142 -18.70 -54.14 -38.10
CA LEU A 142 -17.63 -54.11 -37.10
C LEU A 142 -16.50 -53.15 -37.49
N LYS A 143 -16.09 -53.13 -38.76
CA LYS A 143 -15.12 -52.14 -39.27
C LYS A 143 -15.64 -50.72 -39.06
N TYR A 144 -16.90 -50.46 -39.42
CA TYR A 144 -17.52 -49.16 -39.20
C TYR A 144 -17.60 -48.78 -37.72
N SER A 145 -17.90 -49.74 -36.83
CA SER A 145 -17.90 -49.55 -35.38
C SER A 145 -16.50 -49.21 -34.83
N TYR A 146 -15.46 -49.90 -35.31
CA TYR A 146 -14.08 -49.63 -34.91
C TYR A 146 -13.57 -48.30 -35.47
N GLU A 147 -13.88 -47.96 -36.71
CA GLU A 147 -13.55 -46.66 -37.30
C GLU A 147 -14.23 -45.53 -36.53
N LYS A 148 -15.49 -45.69 -36.12
CA LYS A 148 -16.18 -44.72 -35.27
C LYS A 148 -15.53 -44.59 -33.89
N LYS A 149 -15.12 -45.70 -33.26
CA LYS A 149 -14.36 -45.67 -31.99
C LYS A 149 -12.98 -45.02 -32.12
N ILE A 150 -12.30 -45.21 -33.25
CA ILE A 150 -11.02 -44.53 -33.55
C ILE A 150 -11.25 -43.01 -33.65
N VAL A 151 -12.32 -42.58 -34.33
CA VAL A 151 -12.69 -41.16 -34.40
C VAL A 151 -13.01 -40.61 -33.01
N GLU A 152 -13.82 -41.30 -32.21
CA GLU A 152 -14.17 -40.86 -30.84
C GLU A 152 -12.97 -40.80 -29.89
N MET A 153 -12.05 -41.78 -29.97
CA MET A 153 -10.79 -41.70 -29.22
C MET A 153 -9.88 -40.57 -29.74
N GLY A 154 -9.85 -40.34 -31.05
CA GLY A 154 -9.17 -39.19 -31.64
C GLY A 154 -9.71 -37.87 -31.09
N THR A 155 -11.03 -37.73 -30.94
CA THR A 155 -11.66 -36.56 -30.32
C THR A 155 -11.26 -36.40 -28.85
N LYS A 156 -11.27 -37.48 -28.05
CA LYS A 156 -10.83 -37.45 -26.64
C LYS A 156 -9.34 -37.09 -26.50
N ILE A 157 -8.49 -37.56 -27.41
CA ILE A 157 -7.06 -37.18 -27.45
C ILE A 157 -6.92 -35.70 -27.80
N ASN A 158 -7.72 -35.19 -28.75
CA ASN A 158 -7.71 -33.77 -29.09
C ASN A 158 -8.18 -32.89 -27.91
N GLU A 159 -9.21 -33.29 -27.17
CA GLU A 159 -9.65 -32.59 -25.95
C GLU A 159 -8.59 -32.61 -24.85
N ALA A 160 -7.87 -33.73 -24.68
CA ALA A 160 -6.75 -33.81 -23.74
C ALA A 160 -5.56 -32.93 -24.16
N ASN A 161 -5.30 -32.82 -25.47
CA ASN A 161 -4.29 -31.92 -26.02
C ASN A 161 -4.69 -30.45 -25.87
N GLU A 162 -5.96 -30.10 -26.09
CA GLU A 162 -6.51 -28.77 -25.82
C GLU A 162 -6.39 -28.42 -24.33
N ASN A 163 -6.69 -29.35 -23.42
CA ASN A 163 -6.48 -29.15 -21.99
C ASN A 163 -5.00 -28.94 -21.63
N THR A 164 -4.08 -29.68 -22.25
CA THR A 164 -2.64 -29.51 -22.06
C THR A 164 -2.19 -28.13 -22.55
N LYS A 165 -2.66 -27.72 -23.73
CA LYS A 165 -2.41 -26.39 -24.30
C LYS A 165 -2.99 -25.27 -23.43
N ASN A 166 -4.15 -25.48 -22.81
CA ASN A 166 -4.74 -24.54 -21.87
C ASN A 166 -3.92 -24.43 -20.56
N VAL A 167 -3.37 -25.55 -20.07
CA VAL A 167 -2.45 -25.55 -18.91
C VAL A 167 -1.13 -24.86 -19.25
N GLU A 168 -0.58 -25.10 -20.45
CA GLU A 168 0.60 -24.39 -20.95
C GLU A 168 0.34 -22.89 -21.05
N LYS A 169 -0.80 -22.49 -21.62
CA LYS A 169 -1.21 -21.08 -21.69
C LYS A 169 -1.34 -20.45 -20.30
N ALA A 170 -1.96 -21.14 -19.34
CA ALA A 170 -2.06 -20.64 -17.96
C ALA A 170 -0.70 -20.48 -17.29
N LYS A 171 0.25 -21.40 -17.53
CA LYS A 171 1.64 -21.28 -17.06
C LYS A 171 2.39 -20.14 -17.75
N GLU A 172 2.17 -19.93 -19.04
CA GLU A 172 2.75 -18.81 -19.78
C GLU A 172 2.21 -17.47 -19.25
N GLU A 173 0.93 -17.39 -18.91
CA GLU A 173 0.32 -16.23 -18.25
C GLU A 173 0.91 -15.98 -16.85
N GLU A 174 1.14 -17.03 -16.05
CA GLU A 174 1.81 -16.94 -14.75
C GLU A 174 3.27 -16.47 -14.88
N ILE A 175 4.02 -17.01 -15.85
CA ILE A 175 5.39 -16.58 -16.17
C ILE A 175 5.40 -15.12 -16.65
N ALA A 176 4.42 -14.71 -17.45
CA ALA A 176 4.30 -13.32 -17.90
C ALA A 176 4.05 -12.37 -16.72
N LYS A 177 3.20 -12.77 -15.77
CA LYS A 177 2.96 -12.02 -14.54
C LYS A 177 4.21 -11.92 -13.66
N LEU A 178 4.92 -13.03 -13.44
CA LEU A 178 6.19 -13.03 -12.70
C LEU A 178 7.25 -12.13 -13.36
N LYS A 179 7.32 -12.11 -14.70
CA LYS A 179 8.21 -11.20 -15.43
C LYS A 179 7.82 -9.74 -15.25
N GLN A 180 6.52 -9.43 -15.22
CA GLN A 180 6.04 -8.08 -14.95
C GLN A 180 6.38 -7.65 -13.52
N ASP A 181 6.06 -8.48 -12.52
CA ASP A 181 6.35 -8.21 -11.10
C ASP A 181 7.87 -7.98 -10.89
N HIS A 182 8.71 -8.80 -11.53
CA HIS A 182 10.17 -8.63 -11.48
C HIS A 182 10.63 -7.34 -12.18
N ALA A 183 9.98 -6.94 -13.28
CA ALA A 183 10.30 -5.68 -13.95
C ALA A 183 9.94 -4.46 -13.09
N GLU A 184 8.83 -4.53 -12.34
CA GLU A 184 8.43 -3.51 -11.37
C GLU A 184 9.42 -3.43 -10.19
N GLU A 185 9.87 -4.57 -9.65
CA GLU A 185 10.90 -4.63 -8.60
C GLU A 185 12.24 -4.03 -9.10
N VAL A 186 12.69 -4.42 -10.29
CA VAL A 186 13.89 -3.86 -10.93
C VAL A 186 13.75 -2.36 -11.17
N HIS A 187 12.56 -1.89 -11.56
CA HIS A 187 12.30 -0.45 -11.71
C HIS A 187 12.41 0.29 -10.37
N SER A 188 11.83 -0.26 -9.30
CA SER A 188 11.93 0.28 -7.94
C SER A 188 13.39 0.34 -7.46
N LEU A 189 14.13 -0.76 -7.60
CA LEU A 189 15.55 -0.83 -7.22
C LEU A 189 16.41 0.15 -8.02
N ASN A 190 16.13 0.32 -9.32
CA ASN A 190 16.81 1.33 -10.13
C ASN A 190 16.50 2.76 -9.66
N GLY A 191 15.29 3.00 -9.14
CA GLY A 191 14.92 4.24 -8.47
C GLY A 191 15.77 4.49 -7.22
N GLU A 192 15.89 3.49 -6.34
CA GLU A 192 16.74 3.56 -5.15
C GLU A 192 18.22 3.79 -5.50
N ILE A 193 18.73 3.10 -6.52
CA ILE A 193 20.11 3.29 -7.02
C ILE A 193 20.31 4.72 -7.54
N ALA A 194 19.33 5.30 -8.24
CA ALA A 194 19.41 6.68 -8.70
C ALA A 194 19.49 7.68 -7.53
N ASP A 195 18.71 7.44 -6.47
CA ASP A 195 18.75 8.26 -5.24
C ASP A 195 20.08 8.14 -4.49
N ILE A 196 20.64 6.92 -4.40
CA ILE A 196 21.98 6.68 -3.83
C ILE A 196 23.05 7.41 -4.65
N ASN A 197 23.01 7.31 -5.98
CA ASN A 197 23.96 7.99 -6.86
C ASN A 197 23.88 9.51 -6.75
N LYS A 198 22.68 10.06 -6.60
CA LYS A 198 22.47 11.49 -6.32
C LYS A 198 23.09 11.90 -4.99
N THR A 199 22.95 11.07 -3.96
CA THR A 199 23.57 11.28 -2.64
C THR A 199 25.10 11.24 -2.70
N LEU A 200 25.66 10.29 -3.45
CA LEU A 200 27.11 10.16 -3.66
C LEU A 200 27.69 11.36 -4.42
N ALA A 201 27.04 11.81 -5.49
CA ALA A 201 27.45 13.00 -6.24
C ALA A 201 27.44 14.26 -5.36
N ALA A 202 26.43 14.42 -4.50
CA ALA A 202 26.38 15.52 -3.53
C ALA A 202 27.53 15.44 -2.50
N ALA A 203 27.94 14.25 -2.09
CA ALA A 203 29.09 14.07 -1.19
C ALA A 203 30.43 14.38 -1.89
N GLN A 204 30.58 14.03 -3.17
CA GLN A 204 31.77 14.36 -3.96
C GLN A 204 31.91 15.88 -4.13
N ILE A 205 30.82 16.59 -4.47
CA ILE A 205 30.81 18.06 -4.54
C ILE A 205 31.22 18.68 -3.20
N LYS A 206 30.80 18.11 -2.07
CA LYS A 206 31.22 18.56 -0.74
C LYS A 206 32.72 18.34 -0.48
N ALA A 207 33.30 17.27 -1.01
CA ALA A 207 34.74 17.01 -0.93
C ALA A 207 35.54 17.99 -1.80
N ASP A 208 35.09 18.23 -3.04
CA ASP A 208 35.75 19.15 -3.97
C ASP A 208 35.69 20.62 -3.48
N ASN A 209 34.71 20.97 -2.65
CA ASN A 209 34.64 22.29 -1.99
C ASN A 209 35.74 22.53 -0.93
N TRP A 210 36.55 21.53 -0.55
CA TRP A 210 37.76 21.76 0.27
C TRP A 210 38.88 22.50 -0.51
N ASP A 211 38.89 22.44 -1.84
CA ASP A 211 39.82 23.26 -2.64
C ASP A 211 39.41 24.74 -2.63
N LEU A 212 38.11 25.03 -2.51
CA LEU A 212 37.59 26.41 -2.34
C LEU A 212 37.96 27.00 -0.98
N VAL A 213 38.03 26.15 0.04
CA VAL A 213 38.50 26.47 1.39
C VAL A 213 39.96 26.93 1.31
N ASP A 214 40.85 26.21 0.62
CA ASP A 214 42.25 26.60 0.46
C ASP A 214 42.43 27.89 -0.38
N ALA A 215 41.64 28.06 -1.45
CA ALA A 215 41.64 29.30 -2.24
C ALA A 215 41.15 30.51 -1.43
N ALA A 216 40.11 30.33 -0.60
CA ALA A 216 39.61 31.36 0.32
C ALA A 216 40.62 31.69 1.44
N MET A 217 41.53 30.76 1.76
CA MET A 217 42.57 30.96 2.78
C MET A 217 43.81 31.71 2.31
N ALA A 218 43.95 31.96 1.00
CA ALA A 218 45.18 32.56 0.44
C ALA A 218 45.45 34.00 0.92
N ASP A 219 44.42 34.76 1.32
CA ASP A 219 44.54 36.13 1.84
C ASP A 219 44.33 36.24 3.37
N LYS A 220 44.11 35.10 4.05
CA LYS A 220 43.77 35.04 5.48
C LYS A 220 45.01 34.81 6.33
N THR A 221 45.08 35.45 7.49
CA THR A 221 46.18 35.23 8.43
C THR A 221 46.03 33.88 9.11
N ARG A 222 47.00 32.97 8.92
CA ARG A 222 47.12 31.72 9.68
C ARG A 222 47.53 32.04 11.13
N SER A 223 46.58 32.44 11.95
CA SER A 223 46.75 32.63 13.39
C SER A 223 46.38 31.35 14.14
N ASN A 224 47.15 31.04 15.19
CA ASN A 224 46.89 29.89 16.07
C ASN A 224 45.58 30.00 16.89
N TYR A 225 44.85 31.13 16.83
CA TYR A 225 43.70 31.40 17.69
C TYR A 225 42.41 31.91 17.03
N ALA A 226 42.31 31.95 15.70
CA ALA A 226 41.02 32.17 15.04
C ALA A 226 41.07 31.60 13.62
N PRO A 227 40.38 30.49 13.31
CA PRO A 227 40.21 30.09 11.93
C PRO A 227 39.40 31.20 11.22
N TRP A 228 39.63 31.43 9.92
CA TRP A 228 38.83 32.31 9.05
C TRP A 228 38.67 33.77 9.47
N THR A 229 39.75 34.40 9.93
CA THR A 229 39.82 35.85 10.17
C THR A 229 41.01 36.51 9.48
N GLY A 230 40.94 37.82 9.27
CA GLY A 230 41.90 38.57 8.44
C GLY A 230 41.48 38.58 6.97
N GLY A 231 42.13 39.36 6.10
CA GLY A 231 41.74 39.47 4.68
C GLY A 231 40.61 40.46 4.40
N THR A 232 40.44 40.82 3.12
CA THR A 232 39.55 41.93 2.68
C THR A 232 38.47 41.49 1.70
N LYS A 233 38.51 40.24 1.25
CA LYS A 233 37.57 39.72 0.25
C LYS A 233 36.45 38.91 0.89
N GLU A 234 35.28 38.97 0.27
CA GLU A 234 34.17 38.09 0.57
C GLU A 234 34.53 36.63 0.27
N TYR A 235 34.08 35.70 1.12
CA TYR A 235 34.31 34.27 0.95
C TYR A 235 33.12 33.43 1.41
N LYS A 236 33.14 32.14 1.06
CA LYS A 236 32.05 31.18 1.34
C LYS A 236 32.61 29.89 1.91
N LEU A 237 31.90 29.33 2.89
CA LEU A 237 32.21 28.06 3.56
C LEU A 237 30.94 27.23 3.80
N PRO A 238 30.19 26.84 2.76
CA PRO A 238 28.86 26.23 2.90
C PRO A 238 28.84 24.83 3.54
N PHE A 239 30.00 24.16 3.68
CA PHE A 239 30.10 22.79 4.18
C PHE A 239 31.26 22.60 5.17
N PHE A 240 31.59 23.63 5.95
CA PHE A 240 32.70 23.57 6.89
C PHE A 240 32.38 22.64 8.07
N ASN A 241 33.02 21.47 8.06
CA ASN A 241 32.82 20.47 9.10
C ASN A 241 33.56 20.85 10.38
N THR A 242 32.81 21.35 11.36
CA THR A 242 33.29 21.80 12.66
C THR A 242 33.22 20.74 13.77
N LYS A 243 32.85 19.49 13.44
CA LYS A 243 32.62 18.41 14.43
C LYS A 243 33.80 18.18 15.39
N ASN A 244 35.03 18.34 14.91
CA ASN A 244 36.25 18.13 15.68
C ASN A 244 36.89 19.42 16.20
N MET A 245 36.25 20.58 16.02
CA MET A 245 36.75 21.83 16.59
C MET A 245 36.58 21.80 18.11
N GLY A 246 37.69 21.95 18.83
CA GLY A 246 37.69 21.97 20.30
C GLY A 246 37.07 23.24 20.90
N TYR A 247 36.88 24.29 20.09
CA TYR A 247 36.25 25.54 20.50
C TYR A 247 35.60 26.24 19.30
N LEU A 248 34.35 26.65 19.45
CA LEU A 248 33.56 27.38 18.45
C LEU A 248 32.95 28.63 19.10
N ALA A 249 33.26 29.81 18.58
CA ALA A 249 32.93 31.12 19.14
C ALA A 249 32.81 32.21 18.06
N ALA A 250 32.25 33.36 18.46
CA ALA A 250 31.95 34.48 17.55
C ALA A 250 33.15 35.00 16.73
N GLY A 251 34.36 34.86 17.28
CA GLY A 251 35.62 35.27 16.65
C GLY A 251 36.17 34.29 15.61
N ASN A 252 35.54 33.14 15.37
CA ASN A 252 36.02 32.16 14.38
C ASN A 252 35.65 32.49 12.93
N PHE A 253 34.90 33.56 12.68
CA PHE A 253 34.56 33.99 11.32
C PHE A 253 34.55 35.51 11.29
N ASP A 254 35.25 36.13 10.34
CA ASP A 254 35.23 37.58 10.19
C ASP A 254 33.92 38.09 9.54
N GLY A 255 33.83 39.40 9.29
CA GLY A 255 32.64 40.03 8.71
C GLY A 255 32.47 39.86 7.19
N ASN A 256 33.46 39.27 6.50
CA ASN A 256 33.46 39.07 5.04
C ASN A 256 32.92 37.69 4.62
N VAL A 257 32.61 36.80 5.57
CA VAL A 257 31.91 35.55 5.24
C VAL A 257 30.53 35.87 4.67
N THR A 258 30.22 35.31 3.50
CA THR A 258 28.92 35.51 2.82
C THR A 258 28.00 34.32 2.92
N GLU A 259 28.55 33.12 3.06
CA GLU A 259 27.81 31.89 3.20
C GLU A 259 28.57 30.95 4.11
N LEU A 260 27.87 30.32 5.06
CA LEU A 260 28.48 29.45 6.05
C LEU A 260 27.61 28.22 6.31
N GLY A 261 28.21 27.05 6.41
CA GLY A 261 27.52 25.85 6.87
C GLY A 261 28.36 25.08 7.86
N LEU A 262 27.83 24.84 9.06
CA LEU A 262 28.57 24.26 10.19
C LEU A 262 27.92 23.00 10.74
N ASP A 263 28.74 22.16 11.38
CA ASP A 263 28.29 21.02 12.20
C ASP A 263 28.45 21.36 13.68
N LEU A 264 27.33 21.56 14.37
CA LEU A 264 27.31 21.99 15.77
C LEU A 264 27.28 20.84 16.79
N SER A 265 27.67 19.62 16.40
CA SER A 265 27.69 18.44 17.28
C SER A 265 28.45 18.65 18.61
N SER A 266 29.45 19.55 18.61
CA SER A 266 30.29 19.92 19.75
C SER A 266 29.89 21.23 20.44
N ALA A 267 28.97 22.02 19.87
CA ALA A 267 28.54 23.29 20.43
C ALA A 267 27.31 23.12 21.32
N THR A 268 27.24 23.92 22.39
CA THR A 268 26.08 23.98 23.30
C THR A 268 25.38 25.33 23.28
N THR A 269 25.94 26.34 22.60
CA THR A 269 25.38 27.69 22.54
C THR A 269 25.64 28.33 21.18
N LEU A 270 24.70 29.16 20.74
CA LEU A 270 24.84 30.07 19.60
C LEU A 270 24.90 31.53 20.03
N SER A 271 25.01 31.80 21.33
CA SER A 271 24.96 33.17 21.83
C SER A 271 26.01 34.06 21.18
N GLN A 272 25.55 35.15 20.57
CA GLN A 272 26.35 36.14 19.85
C GLN A 272 27.27 35.61 18.73
N MET A 273 27.10 34.37 18.30
CA MET A 273 28.08 33.70 17.44
C MET A 273 28.21 34.35 16.06
N PHE A 274 27.10 34.84 15.52
CA PHE A 274 26.99 35.49 14.22
C PHE A 274 26.37 36.89 14.34
N THR A 275 26.52 37.56 15.49
CA THR A 275 26.11 38.97 15.62
C THR A 275 26.89 39.85 14.66
N GLN A 276 26.20 40.81 14.02
CA GLN A 276 26.78 41.87 13.18
C GLN A 276 27.65 41.35 12.02
N LYS A 277 27.33 40.19 11.42
CA LYS A 277 28.07 39.68 10.25
C LYS A 277 27.65 40.45 9.00
N LYS A 278 28.39 41.53 8.73
CA LYS A 278 28.13 42.51 7.66
C LYS A 278 27.83 41.89 6.29
N CYS A 279 28.56 40.85 5.89
CA CYS A 279 28.42 40.23 4.57
C CYS A 279 27.66 38.90 4.57
N LEU A 280 27.30 38.34 5.72
CA LEU A 280 26.69 37.00 5.80
C LEU A 280 25.29 37.04 5.22
N ARG A 281 25.03 36.23 4.19
CA ARG A 281 23.75 36.17 3.46
C ARG A 281 22.99 34.87 3.72
N ARG A 282 23.71 33.76 3.88
CA ARG A 282 23.10 32.45 4.08
C ARG A 282 23.87 31.66 5.13
N ILE A 283 23.16 31.03 6.06
CA ILE A 283 23.77 30.13 7.03
C ILE A 283 22.98 28.84 7.23
N GLU A 284 23.68 27.72 7.29
CA GLU A 284 23.10 26.40 7.58
C GLU A 284 23.82 25.72 8.75
N LEU A 285 23.14 25.56 9.88
CA LEU A 285 23.69 24.97 11.10
C LEU A 285 23.04 23.62 11.36
N ARG A 286 23.84 22.55 11.30
CA ARG A 286 23.41 21.16 11.49
C ARG A 286 23.70 20.70 12.91
N ASN A 287 22.99 19.67 13.38
CA ASN A 287 23.16 19.08 14.72
C ASN A 287 22.98 20.11 15.86
N THR A 288 21.92 20.90 15.78
CA THR A 288 21.57 21.96 16.73
C THR A 288 20.83 21.44 17.97
N ASP A 289 20.60 20.13 18.09
CA ASP A 289 19.78 19.50 19.12
C ASP A 289 20.33 19.69 20.55
N LYS A 290 21.63 19.99 20.67
CA LYS A 290 22.31 20.29 21.94
C LYS A 290 22.42 21.77 22.26
N ILE A 291 22.04 22.66 21.34
CA ILE A 291 22.10 24.10 21.58
C ILE A 291 21.07 24.46 22.64
N THR A 292 21.54 25.00 23.76
CA THR A 292 20.69 25.39 24.90
C THR A 292 20.22 26.84 24.79
N THR A 293 20.94 27.70 24.06
CA THR A 293 20.58 29.10 23.90
C THR A 293 21.12 29.68 22.60
N MET A 294 20.37 30.61 22.01
CA MET A 294 20.73 31.33 20.79
C MET A 294 20.59 32.85 20.94
N ILE A 295 20.75 33.36 22.17
CA ILE A 295 20.62 34.79 22.49
C ILE A 295 21.51 35.64 21.58
N ASN A 296 20.90 36.60 20.88
CA ASN A 296 21.62 37.48 19.93
C ASN A 296 22.42 36.72 18.85
N GLY A 297 22.07 35.46 18.56
CA GLY A 297 22.90 34.57 17.75
C GLY A 297 23.26 35.13 16.37
N PHE A 298 22.35 35.87 15.73
CA PHE A 298 22.53 36.46 14.41
C PHE A 298 22.35 37.98 14.38
N SER A 299 21.98 38.59 15.51
CA SER A 299 21.44 39.95 15.56
C SER A 299 22.28 41.00 14.80
N ASN A 300 21.57 41.92 14.14
CA ASN A 300 22.12 43.00 13.32
C ASN A 300 23.02 42.51 12.16
N SER A 301 22.80 41.29 11.66
CA SER A 301 23.41 40.80 10.41
C SER A 301 22.59 41.27 9.22
N LEU A 302 22.78 42.54 8.86
CA LEU A 302 21.92 43.26 7.91
C LEU A 302 21.91 42.67 6.49
N ALA A 303 22.85 41.80 6.13
CA ALA A 303 22.89 41.12 4.83
C ALA A 303 22.26 39.71 4.85
N LEU A 304 21.92 39.19 6.03
CA LEU A 304 21.44 37.82 6.22
C LEU A 304 20.07 37.68 5.58
N ARG A 305 19.90 36.68 4.71
CA ARG A 305 18.66 36.41 3.95
C ARG A 305 18.04 35.08 4.28
N GLU A 306 18.86 34.06 4.55
CA GLU A 306 18.38 32.71 4.83
C GLU A 306 19.14 32.09 6.01
N VAL A 307 18.38 31.50 6.95
CA VAL A 307 18.91 30.74 8.08
C VAL A 307 18.24 29.37 8.09
N ILE A 308 19.06 28.32 8.14
CA ILE A 308 18.60 26.93 8.25
C ILE A 308 19.22 26.34 9.51
N LEU A 309 18.39 25.92 10.46
CA LEU A 309 18.78 25.23 11.68
C LEU A 309 18.16 23.82 11.71
N GLY A 310 18.75 22.92 12.49
CA GLY A 310 18.14 21.64 12.81
C GLY A 310 17.07 21.74 13.90
N ASN A 311 16.94 20.68 14.71
CA ASN A 311 16.09 20.70 15.90
C ASN A 311 16.70 21.58 16.99
N LEU A 312 15.87 22.36 17.68
CA LEU A 312 16.22 23.18 18.85
C LEU A 312 15.66 22.55 20.13
N SER A 313 15.63 21.22 20.19
CA SER A 313 15.01 20.44 21.26
C SER A 313 15.63 20.61 22.64
N SER A 314 16.79 21.26 22.78
CA SER A 314 17.41 21.62 24.06
C SER A 314 17.39 23.13 24.35
N CYS A 315 16.94 23.95 23.39
CA CYS A 315 17.03 25.39 23.46
C CYS A 315 15.95 25.96 24.40
N ASP A 316 16.36 26.78 25.37
CA ASP A 316 15.44 27.44 26.30
C ASP A 316 15.23 28.94 25.99
N SER A 317 16.09 29.55 25.19
CA SER A 317 16.05 30.98 24.92
C SER A 317 16.49 31.31 23.50
N ALA A 318 15.56 31.91 22.76
CA ALA A 318 15.74 32.49 21.44
C ALA A 318 15.69 34.02 21.45
N LYS A 319 15.91 34.64 22.62
CA LYS A 319 15.83 36.09 22.78
C LYS A 319 16.76 36.82 21.80
N GLN A 320 16.20 37.77 21.06
CA GLN A 320 16.94 38.63 20.12
C GLN A 320 17.75 37.88 19.05
N SER A 321 17.45 36.60 18.79
CA SER A 321 18.28 35.77 17.92
C SER A 321 18.48 36.37 16.54
N PHE A 322 17.44 37.00 15.99
CA PHE A 322 17.45 37.64 14.68
C PHE A 322 17.13 39.15 14.78
N TYR A 323 17.45 39.76 15.91
CA TYR A 323 17.10 41.17 16.17
C TYR A 323 17.72 42.10 15.12
N ASN A 324 16.86 42.88 14.44
CA ASN A 324 17.19 43.80 13.35
C ASN A 324 17.94 43.16 12.18
N ASP A 325 17.71 41.88 11.88
CA ASP A 325 18.19 41.26 10.63
C ASP A 325 17.28 41.68 9.47
N THR A 326 17.43 42.92 9.03
CA THR A 326 16.46 43.60 8.15
C THR A 326 16.30 42.95 6.78
N SER A 327 17.29 42.21 6.28
CA SER A 327 17.23 41.50 5.00
C SER A 327 16.85 40.03 5.12
N LEU A 328 16.55 39.54 6.32
CA LEU A 328 16.21 38.13 6.54
C LEU A 328 14.89 37.83 5.86
N GLU A 329 14.87 36.88 4.92
CA GLU A 329 13.71 36.52 4.10
C GLU A 329 13.09 35.19 4.56
N LYS A 330 13.93 34.22 4.93
CA LYS A 330 13.49 32.87 5.31
C LYS A 330 14.28 32.32 6.49
N ILE A 331 13.56 31.67 7.40
CA ILE A 331 14.15 30.89 8.48
C ILE A 331 13.50 29.50 8.48
N THR A 332 14.32 28.45 8.56
CA THR A 332 13.87 27.06 8.73
C THR A 332 14.47 26.48 10.01
N PHE A 333 13.66 25.82 10.83
CA PHE A 333 14.13 25.05 11.99
C PHE A 333 13.13 23.97 12.39
N GLY A 334 13.60 22.98 13.16
CA GLY A 334 12.81 21.84 13.63
C GLY A 334 12.11 22.09 14.97
N ASN A 335 12.10 21.07 15.83
CA ASN A 335 11.45 21.11 17.14
C ASN A 335 11.96 22.30 18.00
N CYS A 336 11.05 23.08 18.60
CA CYS A 336 11.34 24.22 19.46
C CYS A 336 10.56 24.20 20.80
N GLU A 337 10.09 23.03 21.25
CA GLU A 337 9.14 22.88 22.37
C GLU A 337 9.64 23.37 23.73
N ARG A 338 10.97 23.54 23.90
CA ARG A 338 11.57 23.94 25.17
C ARG A 338 11.83 25.45 25.29
N ILE A 339 11.65 26.22 24.22
CA ILE A 339 12.00 27.64 24.21
C ILE A 339 11.02 28.42 25.10
N GLN A 340 11.54 29.01 26.16
CA GLN A 340 10.81 29.80 27.13
C GLN A 340 10.84 31.29 26.82
N ASP A 341 11.95 31.79 26.24
CA ASP A 341 12.14 33.20 25.94
C ASP A 341 12.22 33.47 24.43
N TRP A 342 11.15 34.05 23.89
CA TRP A 342 11.01 34.50 22.50
C TRP A 342 11.10 36.03 22.38
N THR A 343 11.55 36.72 23.43
CA THR A 343 11.59 38.18 23.46
C THR A 343 12.40 38.70 22.28
N GLU A 344 11.75 39.51 21.45
CA GLU A 344 12.36 40.18 20.31
C GLU A 344 13.07 39.23 19.31
N THR A 345 12.70 37.95 19.26
CA THR A 345 13.39 36.94 18.42
C THR A 345 13.50 37.37 16.96
N PHE A 346 12.43 37.90 16.36
CA PHE A 346 12.39 38.38 14.96
C PHE A 346 12.16 39.90 14.88
N TYR A 347 12.39 40.63 15.97
CA TYR A 347 12.17 42.07 16.01
C TYR A 347 12.93 42.75 14.87
N GLY A 348 12.25 43.57 14.06
CA GLY A 348 12.90 44.34 13.01
C GLY A 348 13.30 43.54 11.76
N CYS A 349 12.93 42.25 11.66
CA CYS A 349 13.08 41.47 10.43
C CYS A 349 12.04 41.91 9.38
N ILE A 350 12.21 43.11 8.83
CA ILE A 350 11.23 43.75 7.93
C ILE A 350 10.99 42.96 6.64
N SER A 351 12.01 42.24 6.14
CA SER A 351 11.96 41.43 4.93
C SER A 351 11.56 39.97 5.16
N LEU A 352 11.29 39.55 6.41
CA LEU A 352 11.01 38.14 6.72
C LEU A 352 9.69 37.74 6.08
N ILE A 353 9.72 36.78 5.16
CA ILE A 353 8.56 36.29 4.41
C ILE A 353 8.04 34.98 5.02
N GLU A 354 8.96 34.10 5.41
CA GLU A 354 8.63 32.73 5.80
C GLU A 354 9.42 32.28 7.04
N ILE A 355 8.69 31.77 8.02
CA ILE A 355 9.21 30.91 9.08
C ILE A 355 8.73 29.49 8.77
N ASP A 356 9.60 28.71 8.15
CA ASP A 356 9.36 27.32 7.79
C ASP A 356 9.66 26.42 9.00
N ALA A 357 8.80 26.55 10.01
CA ALA A 357 8.77 25.78 11.23
C ALA A 357 7.34 25.79 11.81
N THR A 358 7.06 24.88 12.74
CA THR A 358 5.84 24.93 13.56
C THR A 358 6.23 25.43 14.95
N LEU A 359 5.84 26.67 15.27
CA LEU A 359 6.18 27.31 16.54
C LEU A 359 5.41 26.68 17.69
N ASN A 360 6.12 26.08 18.64
CA ASN A 360 5.55 25.56 19.87
C ASN A 360 5.82 26.56 21.01
N LEU A 361 4.77 27.24 21.46
CA LEU A 361 4.85 28.22 22.56
C LEU A 361 4.42 27.62 23.91
N GLY A 362 4.38 26.29 24.04
CA GLY A 362 3.86 25.59 25.20
C GLY A 362 4.69 25.80 26.47
N ALA A 363 5.99 26.06 26.30
CA ALA A 363 6.94 26.41 27.35
C ALA A 363 7.22 27.93 27.46
N ALA A 364 6.61 28.77 26.60
CA ALA A 364 6.93 30.19 26.51
C ALA A 364 6.48 30.97 27.76
N ASN A 365 7.43 31.66 28.38
CA ASN A 365 7.24 32.59 29.50
C ASN A 365 7.31 34.05 29.05
N TRP A 366 8.08 34.34 27.99
CA TRP A 366 8.27 35.69 27.45
C TRP A 366 8.16 35.69 25.92
N VAL A 367 7.26 36.53 25.38
CA VAL A 367 6.99 36.67 23.93
C VAL A 367 6.92 38.14 23.50
N SER A 368 7.50 39.03 24.31
CA SER A 368 7.42 40.47 24.07
C SER A 368 8.10 40.83 22.75
N ASN A 369 7.38 41.54 21.88
CA ASN A 369 7.86 42.05 20.60
C ASN A 369 8.45 40.99 19.65
N THR A 370 8.10 39.70 19.81
CA THR A 370 8.64 38.60 18.99
C THR A 370 8.55 38.87 17.49
N PHE A 371 7.43 39.44 17.01
CA PHE A 371 7.17 39.75 15.60
C PHE A 371 7.04 41.26 15.30
N ALA A 372 7.51 42.11 16.21
CA ALA A 372 7.42 43.55 16.00
C ALA A 372 8.23 43.95 14.75
N ASN A 373 7.64 44.80 13.91
CA ASN A 373 8.19 45.22 12.61
C ASN A 373 8.41 44.10 11.56
N CYS A 374 7.88 42.88 11.74
CA CYS A 374 7.91 41.84 10.71
C CYS A 374 6.85 42.08 9.62
N THR A 375 7.00 43.16 8.85
CA THR A 375 5.95 43.64 7.94
C THR A 375 5.68 42.73 6.74
N SER A 376 6.68 42.00 6.27
CA SER A 376 6.58 41.09 5.13
C SER A 376 6.18 39.66 5.49
N LEU A 377 6.02 39.34 6.78
CA LEU A 377 5.79 37.97 7.23
C LEU A 377 4.48 37.45 6.68
N LYS A 378 4.57 36.44 5.82
CA LYS A 378 3.45 35.82 5.11
C LYS A 378 3.12 34.45 5.66
N SER A 379 4.14 33.64 5.93
CA SER A 379 4.02 32.24 6.33
C SER A 379 4.63 32.00 7.71
N VAL A 380 3.81 31.59 8.67
CA VAL A 380 4.22 31.10 9.99
C VAL A 380 3.16 30.12 10.50
N ARG A 381 3.59 29.01 11.11
CA ARG A 381 2.69 28.01 11.71
C ARG A 381 2.90 27.92 13.21
N PHE A 382 1.84 27.58 13.93
CA PHE A 382 1.84 27.39 15.37
C PHE A 382 1.32 25.99 15.71
N GLU A 383 1.96 25.36 16.70
CA GLU A 383 1.52 24.09 17.25
C GLU A 383 0.21 24.29 18.02
N LYS A 384 -0.75 23.37 17.83
CA LYS A 384 -2.12 23.52 18.32
C LYS A 384 -2.16 23.66 19.85
N GLU A 385 -2.95 24.62 20.33
CA GLU A 385 -3.21 24.85 21.75
C GLU A 385 -1.95 25.03 22.62
N THR A 386 -0.85 25.54 22.05
CA THR A 386 0.39 25.79 22.78
C THR A 386 0.51 27.23 23.29
N ILE A 387 -0.21 28.18 22.71
CA ILE A 387 -0.10 29.61 23.04
C ILE A 387 -0.95 29.92 24.28
N LYS A 388 -0.31 30.23 25.41
CA LYS A 388 -0.95 30.50 26.72
C LYS A 388 -0.78 31.94 27.22
N ILE A 389 0.03 32.73 26.51
CA ILE A 389 0.41 34.11 26.85
C ILE A 389 0.01 35.06 25.71
N GLY A 390 -0.33 36.30 26.05
CA GLY A 390 -0.66 37.33 25.07
C GLY A 390 0.50 37.58 24.10
N ILE A 391 0.19 37.57 22.81
CA ILE A 391 1.17 37.71 21.73
C ILE A 391 0.64 38.68 20.67
N SER A 392 1.54 39.48 20.08
CA SER A 392 1.20 40.48 19.08
C SER A 392 1.84 40.15 17.74
N LEU A 393 1.01 40.16 16.69
CA LEU A 393 1.39 40.17 15.28
C LEU A 393 0.85 41.45 14.61
N SER A 394 0.73 42.56 15.36
CA SER A 394 0.17 43.83 14.83
C SER A 394 0.95 44.42 13.66
N SER A 395 2.26 44.13 13.58
CA SER A 395 3.11 44.57 12.48
C SER A 395 3.02 43.69 11.23
N CYS A 396 2.49 42.47 11.33
CA CYS A 396 2.55 41.46 10.27
C CYS A 396 1.44 41.65 9.24
N LYS A 397 1.60 42.67 8.39
CA LYS A 397 0.60 43.11 7.40
C LYS A 397 0.38 42.12 6.24
N SER A 398 1.31 41.21 6.02
CA SER A 398 1.31 40.28 4.88
C SER A 398 0.90 38.84 5.22
N LEU A 399 0.45 38.56 6.46
CA LEU A 399 0.08 37.22 6.89
C LEU A 399 -0.97 36.60 5.96
N SER A 400 -0.75 35.34 5.58
CA SER A 400 -1.73 34.57 4.82
C SER A 400 -2.87 34.07 5.71
N LYS A 401 -4.01 33.72 5.09
CA LYS A 401 -5.16 33.14 5.79
C LYS A 401 -4.77 31.86 6.52
N GLU A 402 -3.95 31.01 5.90
CA GLU A 402 -3.46 29.77 6.50
C GLU A 402 -2.63 30.04 7.76
N SER A 403 -1.79 31.08 7.76
CA SER A 403 -1.00 31.45 8.94
C SER A 403 -1.88 32.00 10.06
N MET A 404 -2.92 32.77 9.74
CA MET A 404 -3.91 33.23 10.72
C MET A 404 -4.72 32.07 11.31
N GLU A 405 -5.17 31.13 10.48
CA GLU A 405 -5.87 29.94 10.96
C GLU A 405 -5.00 29.08 11.87
N SER A 406 -3.75 28.85 11.47
CA SER A 406 -2.77 28.14 12.30
C SER A 406 -2.53 28.86 13.62
N PHE A 407 -2.47 30.18 13.61
CA PHE A 407 -2.31 31.00 14.81
C PHE A 407 -3.51 30.88 15.76
N PHE A 408 -4.73 31.00 15.26
CA PHE A 408 -5.95 30.82 16.05
C PHE A 408 -6.12 29.39 16.59
N ASP A 409 -5.66 28.38 15.84
CA ASP A 409 -5.58 26.98 16.30
C ASP A 409 -4.52 26.81 17.40
N GLY A 410 -3.42 27.55 17.32
CA GLY A 410 -2.36 27.57 18.33
C GLY A 410 -2.81 28.11 19.70
N LEU A 411 -3.85 28.94 19.76
CA LEU A 411 -4.36 29.48 21.03
C LEU A 411 -4.92 28.38 21.94
N ALA A 412 -4.41 28.28 23.16
CA ALA A 412 -4.96 27.41 24.21
C ALA A 412 -6.18 28.07 24.89
N ILE A 413 -6.96 27.31 25.66
CA ILE A 413 -7.98 27.90 26.54
C ILE A 413 -7.26 28.69 27.64
N SER A 414 -7.47 30.02 27.69
CA SER A 414 -6.81 30.92 28.65
C SER A 414 -7.68 32.15 28.90
N GLN A 415 -7.93 32.49 30.16
CA GLN A 415 -8.84 33.58 30.53
C GLN A 415 -8.14 34.94 30.54
N GLY A 416 -8.76 35.93 29.89
CA GLY A 416 -8.35 37.33 29.96
C GLY A 416 -7.05 37.65 29.20
N LYS A 417 -6.65 36.80 28.25
CA LYS A 417 -5.50 37.05 27.37
C LYS A 417 -5.91 37.82 26.13
N THR A 418 -4.98 38.60 25.61
CA THR A 418 -5.18 39.40 24.40
C THR A 418 -4.37 38.86 23.25
N VAL A 419 -4.99 38.84 22.09
CA VAL A 419 -4.33 38.61 20.81
C VAL A 419 -4.40 39.90 20.01
N THR A 420 -3.23 40.41 19.58
CA THR A 420 -3.17 41.64 18.79
C THR A 420 -2.76 41.30 17.36
N LEU A 421 -3.57 41.68 16.37
CA LEU A 421 -3.33 41.44 14.95
C LEU A 421 -3.30 42.76 14.18
N SER A 422 -2.65 42.73 13.01
CA SER A 422 -2.74 43.86 12.07
C SER A 422 -4.16 43.97 11.55
N ARG A 423 -4.79 45.15 11.67
CA ARG A 423 -6.12 45.39 11.10
C ARG A 423 -6.15 45.11 9.60
N TYR A 424 -5.13 45.59 8.88
CA TYR A 424 -5.01 45.39 7.43
C TYR A 424 -4.97 43.91 7.06
N ALA A 425 -4.13 43.12 7.74
CA ALA A 425 -4.03 41.69 7.43
C ALA A 425 -5.34 40.96 7.77
N TYR A 426 -5.94 41.27 8.93
CA TYR A 426 -7.17 40.62 9.38
C TYR A 426 -8.33 40.87 8.41
N GLU A 427 -8.55 42.13 8.02
CA GLU A 427 -9.64 42.51 7.11
C GLU A 427 -9.44 41.95 5.71
N ASN A 428 -8.19 41.84 5.22
CA ASN A 428 -7.91 41.24 3.92
C ASN A 428 -8.15 39.73 3.88
N ASN A 429 -7.88 39.01 4.97
CA ASN A 429 -8.07 37.55 5.03
C ASN A 429 -9.51 37.15 5.38
N TYR A 430 -10.24 38.04 6.06
CA TYR A 430 -11.61 37.84 6.53
C TYR A 430 -12.48 39.06 6.17
N PRO A 431 -12.82 39.24 4.88
CA PRO A 431 -13.49 40.45 4.41
C PRO A 431 -14.96 40.57 4.88
N THR A 432 -15.60 39.46 5.24
CA THR A 432 -17.03 39.44 5.60
C THR A 432 -17.26 39.52 7.11
N ASP A 433 -18.37 40.14 7.53
CA ASP A 433 -18.74 40.23 8.94
C ASP A 433 -19.02 38.85 9.56
N ASP A 434 -19.54 37.90 8.77
CA ASP A 434 -19.78 36.53 9.22
C ASP A 434 -18.47 35.78 9.53
N GLU A 435 -17.43 35.94 8.70
CA GLU A 435 -16.10 35.37 8.97
C GLU A 435 -15.49 35.98 10.24
N LYS A 436 -15.55 37.31 10.36
CA LYS A 436 -15.02 38.02 11.55
C LYS A 436 -15.73 37.56 12.82
N LYS A 437 -17.06 37.45 12.79
CA LYS A 437 -17.86 37.00 13.94
C LYS A 437 -17.55 35.55 14.34
N LYS A 438 -17.29 34.66 13.37
CA LYS A 438 -16.86 33.28 13.65
C LYS A 438 -15.52 33.25 14.40
N ILE A 439 -14.57 34.08 13.99
CA ILE A 439 -13.27 34.19 14.66
C ILE A 439 -13.44 34.76 16.06
N GLU A 440 -14.17 35.86 16.21
CA GLU A 440 -14.43 36.48 17.51
C GLU A 440 -15.10 35.50 18.49
N ASN A 441 -16.08 34.72 18.04
CA ASN A 441 -16.71 33.67 18.84
C ASN A 441 -15.70 32.59 19.25
N ARG A 442 -14.90 32.08 18.30
CA ARG A 442 -13.86 31.06 18.56
C ARG A 442 -12.80 31.57 19.55
N LEU A 443 -12.44 32.85 19.48
CA LEU A 443 -11.53 33.49 20.44
C LEU A 443 -12.20 33.62 21.82
N ALA A 444 -13.46 34.05 21.87
CA ALA A 444 -14.22 34.19 23.12
C ALA A 444 -14.42 32.83 23.83
N GLU A 445 -14.71 31.76 23.10
CA GLU A 445 -14.79 30.39 23.63
C GLU A 445 -13.48 29.95 24.28
N LYS A 446 -12.34 30.36 23.71
CA LYS A 446 -11.02 30.11 24.29
C LYS A 446 -10.62 31.11 25.39
N GLY A 447 -11.43 32.13 25.67
CA GLY A 447 -11.15 33.17 26.69
C GLY A 447 -10.25 34.33 26.23
N TRP A 448 -10.07 34.48 24.92
CA TRP A 448 -9.20 35.50 24.31
C TRP A 448 -9.97 36.71 23.81
N LYS A 449 -9.34 37.89 23.94
CA LYS A 449 -9.82 39.15 23.36
C LYS A 449 -8.98 39.54 22.15
N LEU A 450 -9.64 39.78 21.02
CA LEU A 450 -9.01 40.33 19.81
C LEU A 450 -8.80 41.85 19.93
N ILE A 451 -7.61 42.29 19.55
CA ILE A 451 -7.25 43.70 19.37
C ILE A 451 -6.70 43.85 17.94
N LEU A 452 -7.21 44.83 17.20
CA LEU A 452 -6.75 45.15 15.85
C LEU A 452 -6.06 46.50 15.85
N GLU A 453 -4.78 46.52 15.46
CA GLU A 453 -3.94 47.72 15.36
C GLU A 453 -3.64 48.14 13.92
#